data_AF-A0A7X8IES3-F1
#
_entry.id   AF-A0A7X8IES3-F1
#
_cell.length_a   1.000
_cell.length_b   1.000
_cell.length_c   1.000
_cell.angle_alpha   90.00
_cell.angle_beta   90.00
_cell.angle_gamma   90.00
#
_symmetry.space_group_name_H-M   'P 1'
#
loop_
_entity.id
_entity.type
_entity.pdbx_description
1 polymer ?
#
loop_
_entity_poly.entity_id
_entity_poly.type
_entity_poly.pdbx_seq_one_letter_code
_entity_poly.pdbx_strand_id
1 'polypeptide(L)'
;MIASVLHLSREDFQIIKNENNGVFDTYTIHKLVYSLFPQENETTRTFLFLYKGGNFQEKRIILLSKNKPKKPNIGFLESKEIPAAFLDQDYYGFEVQINPVRCDSKTKKLIPIKGKQEIARWFSEKSSSFGFEILPASLSISDTDVVQFDKKDKKVVLAKAVCTGRLKVTNRSLFIKSFENGLGRGKAFGFGLLQIVPLYNA
;
A
#
# COMPACT_ATOMS: atom_id res chain seq x y z
N MET A 1 -7.63 -3.88 -14.30
CA MET A 1 -7.36 -3.90 -12.84
C MET A 1 -8.63 -3.55 -12.09
N ILE A 2 -8.78 -4.02 -10.85
CA ILE A 2 -9.97 -3.77 -10.03
C ILE A 2 -9.55 -3.01 -8.77
N ALA A 3 -10.14 -1.84 -8.56
CA ALA A 3 -10.07 -1.14 -7.28
C ALA A 3 -11.22 -1.64 -6.40
N SER A 4 -10.95 -1.93 -5.13
CA SER A 4 -12.01 -2.24 -4.16
C SER A 4 -11.80 -1.51 -2.85
N VAL A 5 -12.89 -1.27 -2.13
CA VAL A 5 -12.88 -0.76 -0.76
C VAL A 5 -13.64 -1.73 0.11
N LEU A 6 -12.95 -2.32 1.08
CA LEU A 6 -13.58 -3.10 2.15
C LEU A 6 -13.94 -2.15 3.28
N HIS A 7 -15.24 -2.02 3.52
CA HIS A 7 -15.84 -1.29 4.62
C HIS A 7 -16.10 -2.25 5.77
N LEU A 8 -15.58 -1.89 6.95
CA LEU A 8 -15.86 -2.58 8.20
C LEU A 8 -16.62 -1.61 9.08
N SER A 9 -17.85 -1.96 9.44
CA SER A 9 -18.59 -1.23 10.46
C SER A 9 -17.91 -1.37 11.83
N ARG A 10 -18.39 -0.60 12.82
CA ARG A 10 -17.93 -0.75 14.20
C ARG A 10 -18.15 -2.18 14.71
N GLU A 11 -19.26 -2.82 14.39
CA GLU A 11 -19.58 -4.19 14.81
C GLU A 11 -18.63 -5.20 14.16
N ASP A 12 -18.42 -5.10 12.84
CA ASP A 12 -17.46 -5.92 12.09
C ASP A 12 -16.06 -5.84 12.72
N PHE A 13 -15.60 -4.64 13.04
CA PHE A 13 -14.32 -4.41 13.69
C PHE A 13 -14.24 -5.09 15.07
N GLN A 14 -15.30 -5.04 15.89
CA GLN A 14 -15.29 -5.72 17.19
C GLN A 14 -15.30 -7.24 17.05
N ILE A 15 -16.06 -7.79 16.10
CA ILE A 15 -16.06 -9.24 15.82
C ILE A 15 -14.65 -9.69 15.45
N ILE A 16 -14.03 -9.04 14.46
CA ILE A 16 -12.66 -9.37 14.02
C ILE A 16 -11.67 -9.22 15.18
N LYS A 17 -11.76 -8.13 15.95
CA LYS A 17 -10.87 -7.92 17.10
C LYS A 17 -11.01 -9.05 18.13
N ASN A 18 -12.22 -9.48 18.45
CA ASN A 18 -12.48 -10.54 19.42
C ASN A 18 -11.98 -11.91 18.93
N GLU A 19 -12.20 -12.24 17.65
CA GLU A 19 -11.66 -13.46 17.01
C GLU A 19 -10.12 -13.50 16.98
N ASN A 20 -9.48 -12.36 17.17
CA ASN A 20 -8.02 -12.19 17.18
C ASN A 20 -7.50 -11.80 18.56
N ASN A 21 -8.09 -12.38 19.63
CA ASN A 21 -7.63 -12.21 21.02
C ASN A 21 -7.57 -10.74 21.48
N GLY A 22 -8.50 -9.91 20.99
CA GLY A 22 -8.54 -8.49 21.31
C GLY A 22 -7.61 -7.62 20.44
N VAL A 23 -7.00 -8.17 19.39
CA VAL A 23 -6.02 -7.47 18.54
C VAL A 23 -6.57 -7.18 17.15
N PHE A 24 -6.42 -5.93 16.70
CA PHE A 24 -6.65 -5.53 15.32
C PHE A 24 -5.41 -4.81 14.80
N ASP A 25 -4.40 -5.60 14.42
CA ASP A 25 -3.11 -5.10 13.96
C ASP A 25 -2.90 -5.35 12.46
N THR A 26 -1.68 -5.09 12.00
CA THR A 26 -1.29 -5.29 10.60
C THR A 26 -1.41 -6.76 10.17
N TYR A 27 -1.21 -7.72 11.08
CA TYR A 27 -1.33 -9.15 10.76
C TYR A 27 -2.79 -9.60 10.70
N THR A 28 -3.65 -9.06 11.57
CA THR A 28 -5.10 -9.24 11.46
C THR A 28 -5.62 -8.74 10.11
N ILE A 29 -5.22 -7.53 9.70
CA ILE A 29 -5.59 -6.97 8.39
C ILE A 29 -5.03 -7.82 7.25
N HIS A 30 -3.78 -8.29 7.35
CA HIS A 30 -3.18 -9.20 6.38
C HIS A 30 -4.03 -10.46 6.19
N LYS A 31 -4.42 -11.14 7.28
CA LYS A 31 -5.26 -12.34 7.22
C LYS A 31 -6.61 -12.06 6.58
N LEU A 32 -7.25 -10.96 6.96
CA LEU A 32 -8.54 -10.54 6.42
C LEU A 32 -8.48 -10.29 4.91
N VAL A 33 -7.46 -9.57 4.42
CA VAL A 33 -7.34 -9.31 2.98
C VAL A 33 -6.99 -10.59 2.22
N TYR A 34 -6.10 -11.41 2.76
CA TYR A 34 -5.69 -12.66 2.09
C TYR A 34 -6.84 -13.67 1.97
N SER A 35 -7.82 -13.67 2.87
CA SER A 35 -8.99 -14.56 2.76
C SER A 35 -9.90 -14.20 1.56
N LEU A 36 -9.82 -12.97 1.05
CA LEU A 36 -10.55 -12.54 -0.15
C LEU A 36 -9.95 -13.09 -1.46
N PHE A 37 -8.70 -13.58 -1.40
CA PHE A 37 -7.95 -14.06 -2.56
C PHE A 37 -7.33 -15.43 -2.25
N PRO A 38 -8.13 -16.49 -2.07
CA PRO A 38 -7.59 -17.83 -1.84
C PRO A 38 -6.74 -18.24 -3.03
N GLN A 39 -5.58 -18.84 -2.76
CA GLN A 39 -4.62 -19.19 -3.80
C GLN A 39 -5.18 -20.34 -4.64
N GLU A 40 -5.55 -20.05 -5.88
CA GLU A 40 -6.09 -21.06 -6.78
C GLU A 40 -5.02 -21.90 -7.47
N ASN A 41 -3.79 -21.40 -7.67
CA ASN A 41 -2.61 -22.17 -8.12
C ASN A 41 -1.30 -21.34 -8.28
N GLU A 42 -1.24 -20.06 -7.88
CA GLU A 42 -0.06 -19.22 -8.11
C GLU A 42 0.65 -18.77 -6.83
N THR A 43 1.97 -18.92 -6.82
CA THR A 43 2.87 -18.47 -5.74
C THR A 43 3.02 -16.94 -5.65
N THR A 44 2.48 -16.19 -6.62
CA THR A 44 2.65 -14.73 -6.69
C THR A 44 1.40 -13.98 -6.26
N ARG A 45 1.58 -12.98 -5.36
CA ARG A 45 0.47 -12.12 -4.90
C ARG A 45 0.02 -11.21 -6.03
N THR A 46 -1.26 -11.29 -6.39
CA THR A 46 -1.88 -10.51 -7.49
C THR A 46 -2.67 -9.29 -7.03
N PHE A 47 -2.47 -8.88 -5.77
CA PHE A 47 -3.15 -7.74 -5.15
C PHE A 47 -2.21 -6.90 -4.27
N LEU A 48 -2.66 -5.69 -3.97
CA LEU A 48 -2.11 -4.75 -3.01
C LEU A 48 -3.25 -4.26 -2.13
N PHE A 49 -2.92 -3.80 -0.93
CA PHE A 49 -3.89 -3.15 -0.07
C PHE A 49 -3.24 -2.06 0.77
N LEU A 50 -4.07 -1.19 1.33
CA LEU A 50 -3.71 -0.19 2.31
C LEU A 50 -4.84 -0.07 3.33
N TYR A 51 -4.50 -0.18 4.61
CA TYR A 51 -5.43 0.18 5.67
C TYR A 51 -5.45 1.69 5.83
N LYS A 52 -6.58 2.32 5.47
CA LYS A 52 -6.77 3.78 5.58
C LYS A 52 -7.24 4.23 6.97
N GLY A 53 -7.38 3.29 7.91
CA GLY A 53 -8.03 3.58 9.16
C GLY A 53 -9.50 3.91 8.91
N GLY A 54 -9.98 4.98 9.51
CA GLY A 54 -11.35 5.44 9.43
C GLY A 54 -11.78 6.07 10.76
N ASN A 55 -13.04 6.47 10.85
CA ASN A 55 -13.57 7.14 12.03
C ASN A 55 -14.09 6.10 13.05
N PHE A 56 -14.92 6.53 13.99
CA PHE A 56 -15.52 5.66 15.00
C PHE A 56 -16.57 4.69 14.43
N GLN A 57 -17.20 5.05 13.32
CA GLN A 57 -18.30 4.31 12.71
C GLN A 57 -17.82 3.26 11.71
N GLU A 58 -16.76 3.57 10.96
CA GLU A 58 -16.23 2.67 9.95
C GLU A 58 -14.71 2.68 9.88
N LYS A 59 -14.16 1.53 9.48
CA LYS A 59 -12.78 1.36 9.04
C LYS A 59 -12.77 0.93 7.57
N ARG A 60 -11.80 1.41 6.81
CA ARG A 60 -11.68 1.15 5.38
C ARG A 60 -10.32 0.56 5.02
N ILE A 61 -10.35 -0.47 4.18
CA ILE A 61 -9.17 -1.05 3.54
C ILE A 61 -9.33 -0.86 2.04
N ILE A 62 -8.39 -0.17 1.41
CA ILE A 62 -8.35 -0.02 -0.06
C ILE A 62 -7.57 -1.19 -0.63
N LEU A 63 -8.06 -1.75 -1.73
CA LEU A 63 -7.45 -2.86 -2.46
C LEU A 63 -7.28 -2.52 -3.93
N LEU A 64 -6.21 -3.03 -4.51
CA LEU A 64 -5.98 -3.06 -5.95
C LEU A 64 -5.64 -4.50 -6.33
N SER A 65 -6.38 -5.12 -7.24
CA SER A 65 -6.18 -6.53 -7.61
C SER A 65 -6.35 -6.77 -9.10
N LYS A 66 -5.70 -7.83 -9.60
CA LYS A 66 -5.91 -8.34 -10.97
C LYS A 66 -7.27 -9.03 -11.11
N ASN A 67 -7.61 -9.87 -10.13
CA ASN A 67 -8.84 -10.66 -10.09
C ASN A 67 -9.85 -10.05 -9.13
N LYS A 68 -11.14 -10.31 -9.35
CA LYS A 68 -12.20 -9.82 -8.46
C LYS A 68 -12.08 -10.51 -7.09
N PRO A 69 -12.04 -9.75 -5.98
CA PRO A 69 -12.03 -10.34 -4.64
C PRO A 69 -13.30 -11.17 -4.38
N LYS A 70 -13.18 -12.24 -3.59
CA LYS A 70 -14.34 -12.96 -3.08
C LYS A 70 -15.16 -12.07 -2.15
N LYS A 71 -16.47 -12.37 -2.06
CA LYS A 71 -17.35 -11.71 -1.10
C LYS A 71 -16.80 -11.95 0.31
N PRO A 72 -16.60 -10.91 1.13
CA PRO A 72 -16.13 -11.08 2.50
C PRO A 72 -17.20 -11.74 3.37
N ASN A 73 -16.78 -12.50 4.38
CA ASN A 73 -17.69 -13.00 5.41
C ASN A 73 -18.14 -11.90 6.39
N ILE A 74 -17.26 -10.91 6.62
CA ILE A 74 -17.46 -9.78 7.54
C ILE A 74 -17.18 -8.48 6.78
N GLY A 75 -18.06 -7.50 6.92
CA GLY A 75 -17.99 -6.23 6.22
C GLY A 75 -18.57 -6.24 4.81
N PHE A 76 -18.46 -5.09 4.15
CA PHE A 76 -19.01 -4.84 2.82
C PHE A 76 -17.90 -4.45 1.85
N LEU A 77 -17.95 -5.01 0.64
CA LEU A 77 -16.94 -4.78 -0.39
C LEU A 77 -17.54 -4.07 -1.59
N GLU A 78 -17.07 -2.85 -1.85
CA GLU A 78 -17.35 -2.12 -3.09
C GLU A 78 -16.20 -2.35 -4.07
N SER A 79 -16.51 -2.70 -5.32
CA SER A 79 -15.49 -2.95 -6.37
C SER A 79 -15.82 -2.18 -7.65
N LYS A 80 -14.80 -1.61 -8.28
CA LYS A 80 -14.88 -0.93 -9.57
C LYS A 80 -13.71 -1.33 -10.46
N GLU A 81 -13.98 -1.54 -11.74
CA GLU A 81 -12.93 -1.71 -12.73
C GLU A 81 -12.23 -0.37 -12.98
N ILE A 82 -10.91 -0.40 -13.07
CA ILE A 82 -10.10 0.74 -13.45
C ILE A 82 -9.94 0.70 -14.98
N PRO A 83 -10.46 1.69 -15.72
CA PRO A 83 -10.25 1.78 -17.16
C PRO A 83 -8.75 1.85 -17.48
N ALA A 84 -8.30 1.19 -18.54
CA ALA A 84 -6.89 1.24 -18.94
C ALA A 84 -6.40 2.69 -19.15
N ALA A 85 -7.26 3.53 -19.75
CA ALA A 85 -7.01 4.96 -19.98
C ALA A 85 -6.74 5.79 -18.71
N PHE A 86 -7.09 5.27 -17.53
CA PHE A 86 -6.78 5.92 -16.25
C PHE A 86 -5.27 6.07 -16.03
N LEU A 87 -4.47 5.14 -16.57
CA LEU A 87 -3.01 5.15 -16.46
C LEU A 87 -2.34 5.87 -17.63
N ASP A 88 -3.13 6.50 -18.51
CA ASP A 88 -2.61 7.10 -19.74
C ASP A 88 -2.14 8.55 -19.63
N GLN A 89 -2.35 9.18 -18.47
CA GLN A 89 -1.90 10.54 -18.21
C GLN A 89 -0.40 10.58 -17.89
N ASP A 90 0.20 11.74 -18.11
CA ASP A 90 1.62 11.96 -17.81
C ASP A 90 1.85 12.47 -16.39
N TYR A 91 0.85 13.11 -15.78
CA TYR A 91 0.96 13.71 -14.46
C TYR A 91 -0.12 13.21 -13.52
N TYR A 92 0.28 12.90 -12.29
CA TYR A 92 -0.62 12.47 -11.23
C TYR A 92 -0.28 13.13 -9.90
N GLY A 93 -1.31 13.48 -9.14
CA GLY A 93 -1.18 13.59 -7.68
C GLY A 93 -1.11 12.19 -7.10
N PHE A 94 -0.31 11.96 -6.06
CA PHE A 94 -0.15 10.64 -5.47
C PHE A 94 -0.13 10.65 -3.94
N GLU A 95 -0.46 9.50 -3.37
CA GLU A 95 -0.20 9.12 -1.99
C GLU A 95 0.26 7.65 -1.94
N VAL A 96 1.32 7.37 -1.18
CA VAL A 96 1.78 6.00 -0.94
C VAL A 96 2.34 5.81 0.45
N GLN A 97 1.92 4.74 1.14
CA GLN A 97 2.55 4.27 2.37
C GLN A 97 3.72 3.35 2.01
N ILE A 98 4.95 3.67 2.43
CA ILE A 98 6.16 2.92 2.10
C ILE A 98 6.95 2.50 3.33
N ASN A 99 7.76 1.46 3.15
CA ASN A 99 8.78 1.03 4.10
C ASN A 99 10.15 1.53 3.62
N PRO A 100 10.61 2.70 4.08
CA PRO A 100 11.84 3.31 3.61
C PRO A 100 13.05 2.59 4.21
N VAL A 101 13.65 1.70 3.42
CA VAL A 101 14.81 0.90 3.84
C VAL A 101 15.87 0.87 2.75
N ARG A 102 17.13 0.79 3.18
CA ARG A 102 18.28 0.49 2.34
C ARG A 102 18.90 -0.84 2.75
N CYS A 103 19.46 -1.56 1.77
CA CYS A 103 20.23 -2.77 2.06
C CYS A 103 21.65 -2.36 2.42
N ASP A 104 22.14 -2.83 3.55
CA ASP A 104 23.54 -2.68 3.92
C ASP A 104 24.42 -3.56 3.02
N SER A 105 25.45 -2.97 2.39
CA SER A 105 26.24 -3.67 1.37
C SER A 105 27.06 -4.81 1.97
N LYS A 106 27.49 -4.70 3.23
CA LYS A 106 28.33 -5.68 3.94
C LYS A 106 27.48 -6.80 4.54
N THR A 107 26.49 -6.45 5.35
CA THR A 107 25.70 -7.40 6.13
C THR A 107 24.47 -7.92 5.39
N LYS A 108 24.10 -7.31 4.26
CA LYS A 108 22.86 -7.54 3.51
C LYS A 108 21.57 -7.34 4.31
N LYS A 109 21.68 -6.75 5.52
CA LYS A 109 20.53 -6.43 6.37
C LYS A 109 19.81 -5.20 5.84
N LEU A 110 18.50 -5.16 6.03
CA LEU A 110 17.70 -3.97 5.74
C LEU A 110 17.81 -2.98 6.90
N ILE A 111 18.25 -1.76 6.60
CA ILE A 111 18.37 -0.66 7.55
C ILE A 111 17.28 0.36 7.24
N PRO A 112 16.47 0.77 8.22
CA PRO A 112 15.46 1.81 8.03
C PRO A 112 16.11 3.18 7.82
N ILE A 113 15.55 3.94 6.90
CA ILE A 113 15.93 5.33 6.65
C ILE A 113 15.14 6.21 7.62
N LYS A 114 15.83 7.09 8.33
CA LYS A 114 15.26 7.91 9.41
C LYS A 114 15.33 9.37 9.04
N GLY A 115 14.30 10.13 9.45
CA GLY A 115 14.19 11.56 9.17
C GLY A 115 13.47 11.86 7.86
N LYS A 116 12.59 12.86 7.89
CA LYS A 116 11.73 13.21 6.74
C LYS A 116 12.53 13.61 5.51
N GLN A 117 13.60 14.40 5.67
CA GLN A 117 14.45 14.84 4.56
C GLN A 117 15.14 13.66 3.86
N GLU A 118 15.72 12.73 4.64
CA GLU A 118 16.37 11.54 4.08
C GLU A 118 15.38 10.58 3.42
N ILE A 119 14.18 10.42 3.98
CA ILE A 119 13.10 9.65 3.35
C ILE A 119 12.68 10.30 2.03
N ALA A 120 12.51 11.63 1.99
CA ALA A 120 12.16 12.37 0.79
C ALA A 120 13.21 12.21 -0.30
N ARG A 121 14.49 12.36 0.06
CA ARG A 121 15.63 12.14 -0.85
C ARG A 121 15.63 10.71 -1.38
N TRP A 122 15.56 9.72 -0.51
CA TRP A 122 15.55 8.32 -0.90
C TRP A 122 14.38 7.99 -1.83
N PHE A 123 13.17 8.47 -1.52
CA PHE A 123 12.00 8.19 -2.34
C PHE A 123 12.10 8.87 -3.72
N SER A 124 12.63 10.09 -3.77
CA SER A 124 12.92 10.80 -5.02
C SER A 124 13.94 10.06 -5.88
N GLU A 125 15.07 9.63 -5.30
CA GLU A 125 16.08 8.83 -6.00
C GLU A 125 15.53 7.49 -6.49
N LYS A 126 14.64 6.86 -5.70
CA LYS A 126 14.04 5.57 -6.03
C LYS A 126 12.94 5.66 -7.09
N SER A 127 12.29 6.81 -7.25
CA SER A 127 11.11 7.00 -8.11
C SER A 127 11.35 6.58 -9.56
N SER A 128 12.53 6.87 -10.11
CA SER A 128 12.92 6.48 -11.46
C SER A 128 12.82 4.96 -11.71
N SER A 129 13.16 4.15 -10.69
CA SER A 129 13.02 2.69 -10.75
C SER A 129 11.58 2.19 -10.78
N PHE A 130 10.61 3.09 -10.57
CA PHE A 130 9.18 2.85 -10.67
C PHE A 130 8.55 3.47 -11.93
N GLY A 131 9.35 4.05 -12.83
CA GLY A 131 8.87 4.60 -14.11
C GLY A 131 8.28 6.00 -14.04
N PHE A 132 8.55 6.74 -12.96
CA PHE A 132 8.17 8.13 -12.81
C PHE A 132 9.24 8.93 -12.09
N GLU A 133 9.14 10.25 -12.15
CA GLU A 133 9.91 11.17 -11.32
C GLU A 133 8.95 11.99 -10.45
N ILE A 134 9.42 12.44 -9.29
CA ILE A 134 8.64 13.26 -8.37
C ILE A 134 8.96 14.72 -8.61
N LEU A 135 7.95 15.59 -8.66
CA LEU A 135 8.14 17.03 -8.71
C LEU A 135 8.63 17.48 -7.31
N PRO A 136 9.90 17.90 -7.14
CA PRO A 136 10.50 18.02 -5.80
C PRO A 136 9.76 18.98 -4.88
N ALA A 137 9.29 20.11 -5.42
CA ALA A 137 8.55 21.12 -4.67
C ALA A 137 7.19 20.64 -4.12
N SER A 138 6.69 19.50 -4.61
CA SER A 138 5.40 18.94 -4.20
C SER A 138 5.51 17.80 -3.19
N LEU A 139 6.72 17.26 -2.95
CA LEU A 139 6.91 16.08 -2.12
C LEU A 139 6.78 16.41 -0.64
N SER A 140 5.88 15.72 0.05
CA SER A 140 5.72 15.80 1.50
C SER A 140 5.80 14.42 2.15
N ILE A 141 6.37 14.39 3.36
CA ILE A 141 6.53 13.19 4.18
C ILE A 141 5.76 13.35 5.49
N SER A 142 4.78 12.48 5.70
CA SER A 142 3.97 12.39 6.91
C SER A 142 4.00 10.98 7.51
N ASP A 143 3.37 10.84 8.68
CA ASP A 143 3.10 9.55 9.33
C ASP A 143 4.32 8.62 9.42
N THR A 144 5.46 9.20 9.80
CA THR A 144 6.70 8.48 10.00
C THR A 144 6.65 7.76 11.35
N ASP A 145 6.60 6.43 11.31
CA ASP A 145 6.45 5.60 12.51
C ASP A 145 7.10 4.22 12.32
N VAL A 146 7.05 3.37 13.34
CA VAL A 146 7.48 1.97 13.30
C VAL A 146 6.27 1.07 13.53
N VAL A 147 5.95 0.27 12.52
CA VAL A 147 4.90 -0.75 12.61
C VAL A 147 5.52 -2.03 13.17
N GLN A 148 5.01 -2.49 14.32
CA GLN A 148 5.42 -3.74 14.97
C GLN A 148 4.21 -4.65 15.18
N PHE A 149 4.37 -5.93 14.88
CA PHE A 149 3.37 -6.96 15.12
C PHE A 149 4.03 -8.34 15.12
N ASP A 150 3.34 -9.32 15.69
CA ASP A 150 3.79 -10.70 15.67
C ASP A 150 3.16 -11.45 14.51
N LYS A 151 4.00 -12.13 13.73
CA LYS A 151 3.57 -13.08 12.71
C LYS A 151 3.96 -14.47 13.16
N LYS A 152 3.00 -15.20 13.73
CA LYS A 152 3.29 -16.44 14.46
C LYS A 152 4.32 -16.12 15.56
N ASP A 153 5.39 -16.88 15.69
CA ASP A 153 6.42 -16.69 16.73
C ASP A 153 7.53 -15.71 16.32
N LYS A 154 7.32 -14.89 15.28
CA LYS A 154 8.33 -13.94 14.78
C LYS A 154 7.80 -12.51 14.84
N LYS A 155 8.51 -11.67 15.59
CA LYS A 155 8.29 -10.23 15.60
C LYS A 155 8.70 -9.61 14.26
N VAL A 156 7.76 -8.91 13.62
CA VAL A 156 8.00 -8.15 12.39
C VAL A 156 8.07 -6.67 12.74
N VAL A 157 9.09 -6.00 12.22
CA VAL A 157 9.32 -4.56 12.42
C VAL A 157 9.52 -3.91 11.06
N LEU A 158 8.67 -2.94 10.73
CA LEU A 158 8.70 -2.20 9.47
C LEU A 158 8.75 -0.71 9.78
N ALA A 159 9.68 0.01 9.14
CA ALA A 159 9.58 1.47 9.12
C ALA A 159 8.37 1.86 8.26
N LYS A 160 7.70 2.94 8.63
CA LYS A 160 6.59 3.50 7.89
C LYS A 160 6.87 4.96 7.60
N ALA A 161 6.52 5.36 6.38
CA ALA A 161 6.33 6.75 6.00
C ALA A 161 5.20 6.83 4.97
N VAL A 162 4.46 7.93 4.98
CA VAL A 162 3.51 8.27 3.92
C VAL A 162 4.13 9.38 3.08
N CYS A 163 4.20 9.15 1.77
CA CYS A 163 4.67 10.12 0.79
C CYS A 163 3.49 10.62 -0.03
N THR A 164 3.36 11.93 -0.13
CA THR A 164 2.38 12.60 -1.00
C THR A 164 3.09 13.59 -1.92
N GLY A 165 2.48 13.89 -3.06
CA GLY A 165 2.99 14.91 -3.97
C GLY A 165 2.46 14.75 -5.38
N ARG A 166 3.22 15.25 -6.34
CA ARG A 166 2.97 15.10 -7.78
C ARG A 166 4.10 14.31 -8.42
N LEU A 167 3.74 13.43 -9.36
CA LEU A 167 4.68 12.68 -10.17
C LEU A 167 4.45 12.94 -11.65
N LYS A 168 5.53 12.79 -12.42
CA LYS A 168 5.53 12.75 -13.89
C LYS A 168 5.96 11.37 -14.34
N VAL A 169 5.16 10.73 -15.19
CA VAL A 169 5.50 9.42 -15.77
C VAL A 169 6.65 9.61 -16.77
N THR A 170 7.71 8.84 -16.60
CA THR A 170 8.91 8.88 -17.46
C THR A 170 9.09 7.57 -18.25
N ASN A 171 8.53 6.47 -17.76
CA ASN A 171 8.46 5.20 -18.46
C ASN A 171 7.10 4.54 -18.19
N ARG A 172 6.19 4.59 -19.17
CA ARG A 172 4.79 4.16 -19.03
C ARG A 172 4.67 2.67 -18.66
N SER A 173 5.40 1.79 -19.35
CA SER A 173 5.34 0.35 -19.08
C SER A 173 5.84 0.01 -17.67
N LEU A 174 6.91 0.66 -17.22
CA LEU A 174 7.44 0.48 -15.87
C LEU A 174 6.52 1.08 -14.79
N PHE A 175 5.89 2.22 -15.08
CA PHE A 175 4.89 2.86 -14.22
C PHE A 175 3.68 1.95 -14.02
N ILE A 176 3.07 1.43 -15.09
CA ILE A 176 1.93 0.50 -15.02
C ILE A 176 2.33 -0.73 -14.20
N LYS A 177 3.49 -1.32 -14.48
CA LYS A 177 4.00 -2.47 -13.72
C LYS A 177 4.18 -2.14 -12.23
N SER A 178 4.65 -0.94 -11.90
CA SER A 178 4.86 -0.50 -10.52
C SER A 178 3.56 -0.20 -9.80
N PHE A 179 2.57 0.36 -10.49
CA PHE A 179 1.22 0.57 -10.00
C PHE A 179 0.55 -0.78 -9.66
N GLU A 180 0.63 -1.77 -10.55
CA GLU A 180 0.02 -3.09 -10.35
C GLU A 180 0.71 -3.91 -9.25
N ASN A 181 2.04 -3.88 -9.20
CA ASN A 181 2.82 -4.78 -8.32
C ASN A 181 3.27 -4.12 -7.02
N GLY A 182 3.10 -2.81 -6.91
CA GLY A 182 3.36 -2.00 -5.73
C GLY A 182 4.82 -1.62 -5.54
N LEU A 183 5.01 -0.48 -4.88
CA LEU A 183 6.31 0.14 -4.64
C LEU A 183 7.02 -0.46 -3.43
N GLY A 184 8.33 -0.65 -3.54
CA GLY A 184 9.18 -0.99 -2.40
C GLY A 184 8.86 -2.32 -1.69
N ARG A 185 9.14 -2.36 -0.38
CA ARG A 185 9.03 -3.54 0.48
C ARG A 185 7.82 -3.45 1.41
N GLY A 186 7.46 -4.57 2.05
CA GLY A 186 6.34 -4.62 3.01
C GLY A 186 4.96 -4.82 2.38
N LYS A 187 4.89 -5.14 1.08
CA LYS A 187 3.63 -5.18 0.32
C LYS A 187 2.57 -6.16 0.81
N ALA A 188 2.98 -7.20 1.52
CA ALA A 188 2.04 -8.13 2.16
C ALA A 188 1.35 -7.53 3.39
N PHE A 189 1.78 -6.36 3.85
CA PHE A 189 1.42 -5.75 5.13
C PHE A 189 0.93 -4.30 4.97
N GLY A 190 0.31 -3.98 3.82
CA GLY A 190 -0.31 -2.67 3.61
C GLY A 190 0.64 -1.58 3.09
N PHE A 191 1.77 -1.94 2.50
CA PHE A 191 2.72 -0.97 1.93
C PHE A 191 2.78 -1.04 0.41
N GLY A 192 3.17 0.05 -0.23
CA GLY A 192 3.49 0.10 -1.65
C GLY A 192 2.28 0.25 -2.58
N LEU A 193 1.05 0.31 -2.07
CA LEU A 193 -0.10 0.66 -2.89
C LEU A 193 -0.02 2.15 -3.27
N LEU A 194 0.29 2.41 -4.54
CA LEU A 194 0.36 3.75 -5.09
C LEU A 194 -1.05 4.23 -5.44
N GLN A 195 -1.56 5.20 -4.69
CA GLN A 195 -2.84 5.85 -4.97
C GLN A 195 -2.57 7.09 -5.82
N ILE A 196 -3.32 7.27 -6.91
CA ILE A 196 -3.10 8.35 -7.87
C ILE A 196 -4.40 9.03 -8.29
N VAL A 197 -4.27 10.30 -8.68
CA VAL A 197 -5.34 11.09 -9.28
C VAL A 197 -4.76 11.81 -10.51
N PRO A 198 -5.31 11.61 -11.71
CA PRO A 198 -4.96 12.37 -12.91
C PRO A 198 -4.89 13.89 -12.69
N LEU A 199 -3.84 14.53 -13.18
CA LEU A 199 -3.72 15.99 -13.23
C LEU A 199 -3.80 16.46 -14.68
N TYR A 200 -4.87 17.17 -15.02
CA TYR A 200 -5.11 17.66 -16.38
C TYR A 200 -4.40 19.00 -16.68
N ASN A 201 -3.92 19.70 -15.64
CA ASN A 201 -3.14 20.92 -15.73
C ASN A 201 -1.89 20.76 -14.84
N ALA A 202 -0.76 20.39 -15.43
CA ALA A 202 0.51 20.23 -14.73
C ALA A 202 1.55 21.25 -15.20
#